data_AF-A0A9X2BW43-F1
#
_entry.id   AF-A0A9X2BW43-F1
#
_cell.length_a   1.000
_cell.length_b   1.000
_cell.length_c   1.000
_cell.angle_alpha   90.00
_cell.angle_beta   90.00
_cell.angle_gamma   90.00
#
_symmetry.space_group_name_H-M   'P 1'
#
loop_
_entity.id
_entity.type
_entity.pdbx_description
1 polymer ?
#
loop_
_entity_poly.entity_id
_entity_poly.type
_entity_poly.pdbx_seq_one_letter_code
_entity_poly.pdbx_strand_id
1 'polypeptide(L)'
;MPADPDALLRRRYGLPEAAPTADGSAAAVDSLAAPLPAPLADPQPGPLANPLPDATAAILGRSVTRCYAATPVPEPLLDTLLACAQSAPSKSDLQQYSILVLRDPARIAAVADWIGTMPWIKAAPVLLVFCGDMRRGQRVCALHGREHANNNLDTFLNTAVDAALAMAHLMAAADAMGLGTCPISYVRSHIEKVSPLLGLPRGVYPVAGLTLGWPVARERVSPRLPPRVVVHRERYDDTMLEAVLPDYDAARPPARPRYPDVHGPKPAGCAWSENMARQLSVPERFGFAAWLRGRGFDLV
;
A
#
# COMPACT_ATOMS: atom_id res chain seq x y z
N MET A 1 -1.90 -28.12 -3.75
CA MET A 1 -1.64 -28.05 -5.20
C MET A 1 -0.93 -26.74 -5.49
N PRO A 2 0.14 -26.74 -6.30
CA PRO A 2 0.78 -25.50 -6.74
C PRO A 2 -0.21 -24.62 -7.50
N ALA A 3 -0.17 -23.31 -7.28
CA ALA A 3 -1.10 -22.37 -7.91
C ALA A 3 -0.72 -22.15 -9.38
N ASP A 4 -1.70 -22.22 -10.28
CA ASP A 4 -1.54 -21.90 -11.70
C ASP A 4 -1.11 -20.42 -11.86
N PRO A 5 0.10 -20.15 -12.40
CA PRO A 5 0.61 -18.80 -12.57
C PRO A 5 -0.26 -17.90 -13.45
N ASP A 6 -0.81 -18.49 -14.51
CA ASP A 6 -1.60 -17.74 -15.48
C ASP A 6 -2.92 -17.30 -14.87
N ALA A 7 -3.56 -18.19 -14.10
CA ALA A 7 -4.77 -17.87 -13.35
C ALA A 7 -4.56 -16.74 -12.33
N LEU A 8 -3.40 -16.71 -11.63
CA LEU A 8 -3.09 -15.64 -10.68
C LEU A 8 -2.90 -14.29 -11.37
N LEU A 9 -2.17 -14.25 -12.49
CA LEU A 9 -1.96 -13.02 -13.26
C LEU A 9 -3.26 -12.53 -13.92
N ARG A 10 -4.04 -13.43 -14.53
CA ARG A 10 -5.36 -13.07 -15.10
C ARG A 10 -6.30 -12.51 -14.06
N ARG A 11 -6.40 -13.14 -12.88
CA ARG A 11 -7.18 -12.62 -11.75
C ARG A 11 -6.66 -11.28 -11.25
N ARG A 12 -5.34 -11.08 -11.22
CA ARG A 12 -4.70 -9.85 -10.76
C ARG A 12 -4.98 -8.68 -11.71
N TYR A 13 -4.99 -8.91 -13.02
CA TYR A 13 -5.16 -7.88 -14.05
C TYR A 13 -6.58 -7.82 -14.62
N GLY A 14 -7.49 -8.73 -14.24
CA GLY A 14 -8.87 -8.75 -14.73
C GLY A 14 -8.99 -9.15 -16.20
N LEU A 15 -8.09 -10.00 -16.70
CA LEU A 15 -8.03 -10.42 -18.10
C LEU A 15 -9.03 -11.56 -18.41
N PRO A 16 -9.64 -11.62 -19.60
CA PRO A 16 -10.43 -12.77 -20.07
C PRO A 16 -9.56 -14.02 -20.34
N GLU A 17 -10.18 -15.21 -20.52
CA GLU A 17 -9.47 -16.44 -20.91
C GLU A 17 -8.81 -16.28 -22.29
N ALA A 18 -7.57 -16.78 -22.44
CA ALA A 18 -6.72 -16.42 -23.57
C ALA A 18 -6.99 -17.23 -24.85
N ALA A 19 -6.95 -16.54 -26.00
CA ALA A 19 -6.69 -17.11 -27.33
C ALA A 19 -5.17 -17.10 -27.62
N PRO A 20 -4.64 -17.98 -28.49
CA PRO A 20 -3.19 -18.13 -28.69
C PRO A 20 -2.56 -16.92 -29.40
N THR A 21 -1.33 -16.58 -29.03
CA THR A 21 -0.56 -15.46 -29.59
C THR A 21 0.55 -15.95 -30.53
N ALA A 22 0.88 -15.13 -31.52
CA ALA A 22 1.92 -15.35 -32.52
C ALA A 22 3.16 -14.47 -32.24
N ASP A 23 4.34 -15.02 -32.57
CA ASP A 23 5.67 -14.45 -32.34
C ASP A 23 6.06 -13.30 -33.29
N GLY A 24 6.96 -12.43 -32.82
CA GLY A 24 7.66 -11.45 -33.64
C GLY A 24 8.91 -10.87 -32.95
N SER A 25 10.07 -11.02 -33.60
CA SER A 25 11.41 -10.70 -33.08
C SER A 25 11.83 -9.23 -33.19
N ALA A 26 12.85 -8.86 -32.40
CA ALA A 26 13.43 -7.52 -32.27
C ALA A 26 14.51 -7.18 -33.31
N ALA A 27 14.76 -5.87 -33.53
CA ALA A 27 16.10 -5.35 -33.85
C ALA A 27 16.29 -3.85 -33.51
N ALA A 28 17.48 -3.59 -32.95
CA ALA A 28 18.39 -2.42 -32.97
C ALA A 28 17.95 -1.00 -32.52
N VAL A 29 18.83 -0.43 -31.67
CA VAL A 29 18.83 0.90 -31.08
C VAL A 29 19.77 1.85 -31.84
N ASP A 30 19.32 3.07 -32.15
CA ASP A 30 20.10 4.30 -31.97
C ASP A 30 19.20 5.57 -31.97
N SER A 31 19.65 6.59 -31.24
CA SER A 31 19.06 7.92 -30.97
C SER A 31 18.06 8.03 -29.80
N LEU A 32 18.45 8.83 -28.80
CA LEU A 32 17.58 9.38 -27.74
C LEU A 32 16.54 10.39 -28.28
N ALA A 33 16.39 10.51 -29.60
CA ALA A 33 15.33 11.25 -30.27
C ALA A 33 14.40 10.34 -31.09
N ALA A 34 14.55 9.01 -30.97
CA ALA A 34 13.66 8.05 -31.61
C ALA A 34 12.21 8.25 -31.12
N PRO A 35 11.21 8.02 -32.00
CA PRO A 35 9.82 7.97 -31.59
C PRO A 35 9.65 6.97 -30.44
N LEU A 36 8.74 7.27 -29.52
CA LEU A 36 8.48 6.40 -28.38
C LEU A 36 8.21 4.97 -28.89
N PRO A 37 8.81 3.95 -28.27
CA PRO A 37 8.45 2.57 -28.58
C PRO A 37 6.95 2.41 -28.39
N ALA A 38 6.33 1.56 -29.22
CA ALA A 38 4.90 1.29 -29.10
C ALA A 38 4.54 0.93 -27.65
N PRO A 39 3.36 1.32 -27.16
CA PRO A 39 2.92 1.00 -25.81
C PRO A 39 3.06 -0.50 -25.53
N LEU A 40 3.48 -0.83 -24.30
CA LEU A 40 3.57 -2.21 -23.85
C LEU A 40 2.26 -2.94 -24.15
N ALA A 41 2.32 -4.07 -24.86
CA ALA A 41 1.22 -5.02 -24.82
C ALA A 41 1.04 -5.48 -23.36
N ASP A 42 -0.20 -5.73 -22.95
CA ASP A 42 -0.41 -6.35 -21.64
C ASP A 42 0.33 -7.68 -21.60
N PRO A 43 1.02 -8.00 -20.49
CA PRO A 43 1.66 -9.29 -20.36
C PRO A 43 0.58 -10.35 -20.54
N GLN A 44 0.71 -11.11 -21.61
CA GLN A 44 0.05 -12.39 -21.75
C GLN A 44 0.86 -13.32 -20.87
N PRO A 45 0.32 -13.85 -19.76
CA PRO A 45 0.99 -14.90 -19.03
C PRO A 45 1.25 -16.03 -20.02
N GLY A 46 2.50 -16.18 -20.44
CA GLY A 46 2.95 -17.34 -21.20
C GLY A 46 3.16 -18.50 -20.23
N PRO A 47 3.15 -19.75 -20.70
CA PRO A 47 3.36 -20.91 -19.83
C PRO A 47 4.72 -20.74 -19.13
N LEU A 48 4.70 -20.45 -17.84
CA LEU A 48 5.91 -20.50 -17.04
C LEU A 48 6.36 -21.97 -17.03
N ALA A 49 7.58 -22.22 -17.48
CA ALA A 49 8.15 -23.57 -17.58
C ALA A 49 8.23 -24.31 -16.22
N ASN A 50 7.93 -23.62 -15.11
CA ASN A 50 7.92 -24.14 -13.76
C ASN A 50 6.71 -23.59 -12.97
N PRO A 51 6.19 -24.32 -11.97
CA PRO A 51 5.24 -23.76 -11.01
C PRO A 51 5.85 -22.52 -10.35
N LEU A 52 5.04 -21.49 -10.08
CA LEU A 52 5.52 -20.31 -9.37
C LEU A 52 6.07 -20.70 -7.99
N PRO A 53 7.19 -20.13 -7.55
CA PRO A 53 7.60 -20.22 -6.16
C PRO A 53 6.48 -19.74 -5.23
N ASP A 54 6.28 -20.42 -4.10
CA ASP A 54 5.19 -20.13 -3.16
C ASP A 54 5.16 -18.67 -2.71
N ALA A 55 6.34 -18.05 -2.51
CA ALA A 55 6.45 -16.64 -2.17
C ALA A 55 5.87 -15.72 -3.25
N THR A 56 6.12 -16.03 -4.53
CA THR A 56 5.57 -15.28 -5.66
C THR A 56 4.07 -15.47 -5.76
N ALA A 57 3.59 -16.70 -5.59
CA ALA A 57 2.16 -17.01 -5.58
C ALA A 57 1.44 -16.27 -4.44
N ALA A 58 2.03 -16.19 -3.25
CA ALA A 58 1.49 -15.43 -2.12
C ALA A 58 1.37 -13.93 -2.43
N ILE A 59 2.40 -13.32 -3.03
CA ILE A 59 2.38 -11.89 -3.41
C ILE A 59 1.30 -11.60 -4.46
N LEU A 60 1.19 -12.44 -5.49
CA LEU A 60 0.17 -12.28 -6.55
C LEU A 60 -1.25 -12.53 -6.02
N GLY A 61 -1.40 -13.51 -5.14
CA GLY A 61 -2.65 -13.92 -4.50
C GLY A 61 -3.13 -13.02 -3.37
N ARG A 62 -2.34 -12.01 -2.98
CA ARG A 62 -2.65 -11.12 -1.87
C ARG A 62 -3.98 -10.37 -2.06
N SER A 63 -4.83 -10.43 -1.04
CA SER A 63 -6.03 -9.60 -0.87
C SER A 63 -6.04 -8.95 0.52
N VAL A 64 -6.85 -7.90 0.68
CA VAL A 64 -7.02 -7.26 1.99
C VAL A 64 -7.93 -8.11 2.88
N THR A 65 -7.71 -8.08 4.18
CA THR A 65 -8.57 -8.75 5.16
C THR A 65 -9.21 -7.73 6.09
N ARG A 66 -10.54 -7.75 6.18
CA ARG A 66 -11.31 -6.88 7.09
C ARG A 66 -12.22 -7.66 8.04
N CYS A 67 -12.14 -8.99 8.04
CA CYS A 67 -12.90 -9.88 8.90
C CYS A 67 -11.95 -10.91 9.51
N TYR A 68 -11.78 -10.84 10.83
CA TYR A 68 -10.78 -11.59 11.57
C TYR A 68 -11.43 -12.59 12.52
N ALA A 69 -10.84 -13.78 12.66
CA ALA A 69 -11.20 -14.71 13.70
C ALA A 69 -10.74 -14.17 15.07
N ALA A 70 -11.41 -14.60 16.14
CA ALA A 70 -11.03 -14.24 17.51
C ALA A 70 -9.71 -14.88 17.98
N THR A 71 -9.16 -15.80 17.19
CA THR A 71 -7.90 -16.47 17.47
C THR A 71 -6.77 -15.45 17.62
N PRO A 72 -6.02 -15.45 18.74
CA PRO A 72 -4.91 -14.53 18.92
C PRO A 72 -3.77 -14.85 17.94
N VAL A 73 -2.96 -13.84 17.63
CA VAL A 73 -1.67 -14.03 16.97
C VAL A 73 -0.66 -14.38 18.07
N PRO A 74 0.04 -15.52 18.05
CA PRO A 74 1.07 -15.81 19.04
C PRO A 74 2.21 -14.77 19.03
N GLU A 75 2.79 -14.46 20.19
CA GLU A 75 3.92 -13.49 20.28
C GLU A 75 5.12 -13.90 19.40
N PRO A 76 5.59 -15.16 19.41
CA PRO A 76 6.75 -15.55 18.59
C PRO A 76 6.50 -15.39 17.08
N LEU A 77 5.25 -15.58 16.65
CA LEU A 77 4.85 -15.35 15.27
C LEU A 77 4.85 -13.86 14.94
N LEU A 78 4.35 -13.01 15.84
CA LEU A 78 4.39 -11.56 15.67
C LEU A 78 5.84 -11.05 15.64
N ASP A 79 6.70 -11.53 16.52
CA ASP A 79 8.13 -11.18 16.54
C ASP A 79 8.82 -11.55 15.22
N THR A 80 8.49 -12.73 14.68
CA THR A 80 8.98 -13.16 13.36
C THR A 80 8.52 -12.20 12.26
N LEU A 81 7.25 -11.79 12.26
CA LEU A 81 6.72 -10.83 11.29
C LEU A 81 7.35 -9.44 11.42
N LEU A 82 7.66 -9.00 12.65
CA LEU A 82 8.36 -7.75 12.92
C LEU A 82 9.83 -7.82 12.47
N ALA A 83 10.49 -8.97 12.62
CA ALA A 83 11.81 -9.21 12.05
C ALA A 83 11.77 -9.15 10.51
N CYS A 84 10.76 -9.76 9.86
CA CYS A 84 10.57 -9.63 8.41
C CYS A 84 10.39 -8.16 7.98
N ALA A 85 9.64 -7.36 8.75
CA ALA A 85 9.50 -5.93 8.50
C ALA A 85 10.86 -5.22 8.55
N GLN A 86 11.70 -5.57 9.53
CA GLN A 86 13.03 -4.98 9.72
C GLN A 86 14.04 -5.38 8.65
N SER A 87 13.84 -6.49 7.97
CA SER A 87 14.67 -6.91 6.84
C SER A 87 14.45 -6.09 5.56
N ALA A 88 13.51 -5.13 5.56
CA ALA A 88 13.31 -4.24 4.43
C ALA A 88 14.53 -3.31 4.23
N PRO A 89 14.90 -2.99 2.97
CA PRO A 89 15.93 -1.98 2.73
C PRO A 89 15.44 -0.61 3.23
N SER A 90 16.40 0.23 3.64
CA SER A 90 16.13 1.60 4.06
C SER A 90 17.15 2.56 3.45
N LYS A 91 16.75 3.82 3.28
CA LYS A 91 17.61 4.85 2.72
C LYS A 91 18.91 4.96 3.53
N SER A 92 20.05 4.72 2.88
CA SER A 92 21.39 4.79 3.49
C SER A 92 21.55 4.01 4.80
N ASP A 93 20.77 2.94 5.02
CA ASP A 93 20.69 2.20 6.28
C ASP A 93 20.34 3.07 7.51
N LEU A 94 19.64 4.19 7.30
CA LEU A 94 19.22 5.07 8.39
C LEU A 94 18.01 4.53 9.15
N GLN A 95 17.29 3.56 8.58
CA GLN A 95 16.16 2.85 9.19
C GLN A 95 15.13 3.83 9.78
N GLN A 96 14.68 4.81 8.99
CA GLN A 96 13.96 6.00 9.47
C GLN A 96 12.46 5.75 9.70
N TYR A 97 12.14 4.63 10.35
CA TYR A 97 10.79 4.19 10.66
C TYR A 97 10.70 3.58 12.05
N SER A 98 9.48 3.56 12.59
CA SER A 98 9.14 2.87 13.83
C SER A 98 7.81 2.12 13.67
N ILE A 99 7.63 1.02 14.40
CA ILE A 99 6.40 0.22 14.38
C ILE A 99 5.85 0.18 15.80
N LEU A 100 4.65 0.73 16.01
CA LEU A 100 3.93 0.55 17.27
C LEU A 100 3.05 -0.70 17.17
N VAL A 101 3.08 -1.53 18.21
CA VAL A 101 2.29 -2.76 18.31
C VAL A 101 1.18 -2.54 19.33
N LEU A 102 -0.09 -2.56 18.88
CA LEU A 102 -1.25 -2.51 19.76
C LEU A 102 -1.91 -3.89 19.79
N ARG A 103 -2.06 -4.43 21.00
CA ARG A 103 -2.79 -5.67 21.31
C ARG A 103 -3.93 -5.50 22.29
N ASP A 104 -3.90 -4.43 23.07
CA ASP A 104 -4.97 -4.07 23.99
C ASP A 104 -6.24 -3.72 23.19
N PRO A 105 -7.33 -4.50 23.29
CA PRO A 105 -8.56 -4.24 22.54
C PRO A 105 -9.14 -2.85 22.82
N ALA A 106 -8.97 -2.31 24.04
CA ALA A 106 -9.45 -0.97 24.37
C ALA A 106 -8.67 0.12 23.63
N ARG A 107 -7.36 -0.05 23.46
CA ARG A 107 -6.52 0.88 22.68
C ARG A 107 -6.79 0.78 21.18
N ILE A 108 -6.96 -0.44 20.66
CA ILE A 108 -7.35 -0.65 19.27
C ILE A 108 -8.72 0.00 19.01
N ALA A 109 -9.68 -0.19 19.91
CA ALA A 109 -10.99 0.42 19.83
C ALA A 109 -10.92 1.96 19.85
N ALA A 110 -10.12 2.55 20.74
CA ALA A 110 -9.95 4.00 20.81
C ALA A 110 -9.39 4.58 19.50
N VAL A 111 -8.43 3.91 18.85
CA VAL A 111 -7.91 4.34 17.53
C VAL A 111 -9.00 4.18 16.46
N ALA A 112 -9.74 3.08 16.46
CA ALA A 112 -10.82 2.81 15.50
C ALA A 112 -11.98 3.81 15.63
N ASP A 113 -12.31 4.23 16.85
CA ASP A 113 -13.37 5.20 17.13
C ASP A 113 -13.06 6.58 16.55
N TRP A 114 -11.79 7.02 16.60
CA TRP A 114 -11.38 8.24 15.92
C TRP A 114 -11.49 8.15 14.38
N ILE A 115 -11.36 6.94 13.80
CA ILE A 115 -11.58 6.75 12.36
C ILE A 115 -13.07 6.78 12.03
N GLY A 116 -13.94 6.24 12.90
CA GLY A 116 -15.41 6.32 12.88
C GLY A 116 -16.11 5.54 11.75
N THR A 117 -15.48 5.41 10.59
CA THR A 117 -16.06 4.83 9.38
C THR A 117 -15.71 3.35 9.16
N MET A 118 -14.90 2.76 10.04
CA MET A 118 -14.32 1.42 9.87
C MET A 118 -14.41 0.60 11.18
N PRO A 119 -15.62 0.27 11.67
CA PRO A 119 -15.79 -0.42 12.95
C PRO A 119 -15.15 -1.81 13.00
N TRP A 120 -14.95 -2.45 11.84
CA TRP A 120 -14.30 -3.75 11.71
C TRP A 120 -12.84 -3.77 12.21
N ILE A 121 -12.17 -2.61 12.32
CA ILE A 121 -10.81 -2.51 12.87
C ILE A 121 -10.77 -3.06 14.30
N LYS A 122 -11.85 -2.87 15.08
CA LYS A 122 -11.96 -3.31 16.48
C LYS A 122 -11.89 -4.84 16.64
N ALA A 123 -12.18 -5.59 15.57
CA ALA A 123 -12.13 -7.04 15.58
C ALA A 123 -10.73 -7.61 15.28
N ALA A 124 -9.76 -6.78 14.87
CA ALA A 124 -8.41 -7.24 14.60
C ALA A 124 -7.68 -7.54 15.92
N PRO A 125 -7.04 -8.73 16.07
CA PRO A 125 -6.30 -9.07 17.28
C PRO A 125 -5.01 -8.25 17.44
N VAL A 126 -4.47 -7.70 16.35
CA VAL A 126 -3.31 -6.80 16.36
C VAL A 126 -3.56 -5.62 15.44
N LEU A 127 -3.24 -4.41 15.92
CA LEU A 127 -3.10 -3.21 15.11
C LEU A 127 -1.66 -2.72 15.20
N LEU A 128 -0.96 -2.75 14.08
CA LEU A 128 0.36 -2.14 13.94
C LEU A 128 0.20 -0.70 13.45
N VAL A 129 1.06 0.21 13.88
CA VAL A 129 1.15 1.56 13.30
C VAL A 129 2.58 1.80 12.83
N PHE A 130 2.74 1.87 11.51
CA PHE A 130 4.00 2.20 10.86
C PHE A 130 4.15 3.71 10.84
N CYS A 131 5.29 4.19 11.33
CA CYS A 131 5.61 5.59 11.48
C CYS A 131 6.86 5.97 10.70
N GLY A 132 6.86 7.16 10.11
CA GLY A 132 8.11 7.82 9.72
C GLY A 132 8.76 8.38 10.99
N ASP A 133 10.06 8.13 11.15
CA ASP A 133 10.80 8.43 12.39
C ASP A 133 12.19 9.00 12.06
N MET A 134 12.31 10.33 12.13
CA MET A 134 13.61 11.00 12.14
C MET A 134 14.14 11.27 13.55
N ARG A 135 13.32 11.05 14.58
CA ARG A 135 13.69 11.29 15.98
C ARG A 135 14.86 10.41 16.38
N ARG A 136 14.91 9.15 15.91
CA ARG A 136 16.05 8.26 16.15
C ARG A 136 17.35 8.88 15.64
N GLY A 137 17.36 9.36 14.39
CA GLY A 137 18.51 10.06 13.80
C GLY A 137 18.91 11.30 14.57
N GLN A 138 17.95 12.14 14.97
CA GLN A 138 18.21 13.32 15.81
C GLN A 138 18.91 12.97 17.12
N ARG A 139 18.46 11.90 17.79
CA ARG A 139 19.09 11.43 19.04
C ARG A 139 20.50 10.90 18.80
N VAL A 140 20.73 10.16 17.73
CA VAL A 140 22.06 9.66 17.35
C VAL A 140 23.02 10.83 17.08
N CYS A 141 22.60 11.84 16.31
CA CYS A 141 23.40 13.05 16.10
C CYS A 141 23.78 13.72 17.42
N ALA A 142 22.80 13.94 18.31
CA ALA A 142 23.03 14.54 19.62
C ALA A 142 24.02 13.75 20.50
N LEU A 143 23.91 12.41 20.51
CA LEU A 143 24.85 11.53 21.24
C LEU A 143 26.29 11.66 20.73
N HIS A 144 26.48 12.01 19.46
CA HIS A 144 27.79 12.26 18.85
C HIS A 144 28.19 13.74 18.85
N GLY A 145 27.47 14.61 19.57
CA GLY A 145 27.75 16.05 19.60
C GLY A 145 27.57 16.74 18.24
N ARG A 146 26.71 16.19 17.38
CA ARG A 146 26.42 16.71 16.04
C ARG A 146 25.01 17.26 15.97
N GLU A 147 24.84 18.31 15.17
CA GLU A 147 23.51 18.77 14.77
C GLU A 147 22.90 17.80 13.74
N HIS A 148 21.59 17.56 13.83
CA HIS A 148 20.84 16.86 12.79
C HIS A 148 20.42 17.84 11.70
N ALA A 149 21.38 18.26 10.87
CA ALA A 149 21.17 19.26 9.83
C ALA A 149 20.35 18.75 8.62
N ASN A 150 20.34 17.43 8.37
CA ASN A 150 19.59 16.84 7.26
C ASN A 150 18.10 16.68 7.62
N ASN A 151 17.35 17.77 7.52
CA ASN A 151 15.91 17.84 7.73
C ASN A 151 15.32 18.77 6.66
N ASN A 152 14.63 18.19 5.69
CA ASN A 152 14.04 18.86 4.52
C ASN A 152 12.92 17.98 3.96
N LEU A 153 12.27 18.42 2.87
CA LEU A 153 11.19 17.65 2.25
C LEU A 153 11.60 16.20 1.89
N ASP A 154 12.85 15.99 1.47
CA ASP A 154 13.37 14.65 1.16
C ASP A 154 13.47 13.77 2.41
N THR A 155 13.75 14.36 3.59
CA THR A 155 13.73 13.63 4.87
C THR A 155 12.33 13.09 5.19
N PHE A 156 11.29 13.89 4.96
CA PHE A 156 9.90 13.41 5.07
C PHE A 156 9.64 12.25 4.10
N LEU A 157 10.02 12.40 2.83
CA LEU A 157 9.84 11.35 1.81
C LEU A 157 10.57 10.06 2.20
N ASN A 158 11.84 10.15 2.59
CA ASN A 158 12.65 9.01 3.01
C ASN A 158 12.02 8.26 4.19
N THR A 159 11.59 8.97 5.24
CA THR A 159 10.92 8.33 6.39
C THR A 159 9.60 7.67 6.02
N ALA A 160 8.85 8.24 5.06
CA ALA A 160 7.61 7.65 4.56
C ALA A 160 7.86 6.37 3.75
N VAL A 161 8.87 6.39 2.88
CA VAL A 161 9.24 5.26 2.01
C VAL A 161 9.78 4.11 2.85
N ASP A 162 10.71 4.37 3.77
CA ASP A 162 11.25 3.35 4.68
C ASP A 162 10.13 2.62 5.45
N ALA A 163 9.19 3.38 6.03
CA ALA A 163 8.05 2.80 6.74
C ALA A 163 7.13 1.98 5.82
N ALA A 164 6.92 2.41 4.58
CA ALA A 164 6.11 1.69 3.59
C ALA A 164 6.77 0.39 3.14
N LEU A 165 8.10 0.38 2.95
CA LEU A 165 8.87 -0.81 2.61
C LEU A 165 8.82 -1.86 3.71
N ALA A 166 9.01 -1.44 4.97
CA ALA A 166 8.88 -2.31 6.15
C ALA A 166 7.46 -2.88 6.26
N MET A 167 6.43 -2.05 6.04
CA MET A 167 5.04 -2.49 6.05
C MET A 167 4.76 -3.53 4.96
N ALA A 168 5.26 -3.31 3.74
CA ALA A 168 5.09 -4.25 2.63
C ALA A 168 5.78 -5.61 2.88
N HIS A 169 6.97 -5.61 3.48
CA HIS A 169 7.66 -6.83 3.88
C HIS A 169 6.85 -7.64 4.90
N LEU A 170 6.33 -6.98 5.94
CA LEU A 170 5.47 -7.63 6.92
C LEU A 170 4.22 -8.22 6.27
N MET A 171 3.57 -7.46 5.39
CA MET A 171 2.36 -7.91 4.70
C MET A 171 2.61 -9.16 3.85
N ALA A 172 3.72 -9.21 3.11
CA ALA A 172 4.11 -10.38 2.31
C ALA A 172 4.37 -11.60 3.20
N ALA A 173 5.10 -11.43 4.31
CA ALA A 173 5.36 -12.50 5.27
C ALA A 173 4.08 -13.00 5.94
N ALA A 174 3.18 -12.09 6.34
CA ALA A 174 1.89 -12.42 6.92
C ALA A 174 1.02 -13.24 5.96
N ASP A 175 0.94 -12.83 4.70
CA ASP A 175 0.20 -13.57 3.67
C ASP A 175 0.76 -14.98 3.46
N ALA A 176 2.09 -15.12 3.41
CA ALA A 176 2.78 -16.41 3.28
C ALA A 176 2.54 -17.35 4.49
N MET A 177 2.36 -16.78 5.69
CA MET A 177 2.05 -17.53 6.91
C MET A 177 0.55 -17.74 7.15
N GLY A 178 -0.30 -17.35 6.18
CA GLY A 178 -1.75 -17.57 6.26
C GLY A 178 -2.53 -16.48 7.00
N LEU A 179 -1.87 -15.44 7.49
CA LEU A 179 -2.51 -14.28 8.12
C LEU A 179 -3.05 -13.32 7.06
N GLY A 180 -4.02 -12.51 7.48
CA GLY A 180 -4.60 -11.44 6.69
C GLY A 180 -4.16 -10.08 7.21
N THR A 181 -4.03 -9.11 6.29
CA THR A 181 -3.70 -7.72 6.64
C THR A 181 -4.56 -6.71 5.90
N CYS A 182 -4.78 -5.54 6.51
CA CYS A 182 -5.35 -4.38 5.81
C CYS A 182 -4.69 -3.06 6.27
N PRO A 183 -3.97 -2.36 5.37
CA PRO A 183 -3.43 -1.03 5.63
C PRO A 183 -4.54 0.03 5.76
N ILE A 184 -4.35 0.98 6.66
CA ILE A 184 -5.33 2.01 7.02
C ILE A 184 -4.62 3.36 7.07
N SER A 185 -4.72 4.13 5.98
CA SER A 185 -4.19 5.50 5.93
C SER A 185 -5.04 6.50 6.72
N TYR A 186 -6.29 6.14 7.06
CA TYR A 186 -7.26 7.02 7.72
C TYR A 186 -6.83 7.44 9.13
N VAL A 187 -5.85 6.76 9.74
CA VAL A 187 -5.17 7.21 10.96
C VAL A 187 -4.61 8.63 10.82
N ARG A 188 -4.27 9.07 9.59
CA ARG A 188 -3.79 10.42 9.29
C ARG A 188 -4.90 11.46 9.19
N SER A 189 -6.15 11.06 8.97
CA SER A 189 -7.29 11.99 8.86
C SER A 189 -7.62 12.64 10.20
N HIS A 190 -7.30 11.99 11.32
CA HIS A 190 -7.46 12.49 12.69
C HIS A 190 -6.14 12.52 13.45
N ILE A 191 -5.05 12.88 12.75
CA ILE A 191 -3.68 12.79 13.27
C ILE A 191 -3.45 13.54 14.59
N GLU A 192 -4.16 14.66 14.81
CA GLU A 192 -4.10 15.44 16.05
C GLU A 192 -4.66 14.71 17.26
N LYS A 193 -5.56 13.75 17.04
CA LYS A 193 -6.19 12.95 18.09
C LYS A 193 -5.50 11.60 18.24
N VAL A 194 -5.14 10.98 17.12
CA VAL A 194 -4.48 9.68 17.08
C VAL A 194 -3.03 9.77 17.57
N SER A 195 -2.28 10.82 17.25
CA SER A 195 -0.86 10.89 17.63
C SER A 195 -0.63 10.98 19.14
N PRO A 196 -1.37 11.79 19.92
CA PRO A 196 -1.28 11.75 21.38
C PRO A 196 -1.73 10.42 21.99
N LEU A 197 -2.81 9.81 21.46
CA LEU A 197 -3.28 8.50 21.89
C LEU A 197 -2.20 7.40 21.74
N LEU A 198 -1.41 7.50 20.68
CA LEU A 198 -0.28 6.63 20.40
C LEU A 198 1.04 7.06 21.07
N GLY A 199 1.05 8.20 21.79
CA GLY A 199 2.25 8.72 22.45
C GLY A 199 3.36 9.16 21.48
N LEU A 200 3.03 9.57 20.25
CA LEU A 200 4.04 9.90 19.25
C LEU A 200 4.76 11.22 19.58
N PRO A 201 6.11 11.20 19.74
CA PRO A 201 6.88 12.40 20.05
C PRO A 201 7.07 13.31 18.82
N ARG A 202 7.73 14.45 19.02
CA ARG A 202 8.24 15.27 17.90
C ARG A 202 9.23 14.44 17.06
N GLY A 203 9.22 14.64 15.74
CA GLY A 203 10.01 13.88 14.77
C GLY A 203 9.46 12.51 14.39
N VAL A 204 8.23 12.16 14.83
CA VAL A 204 7.57 10.89 14.52
C VAL A 204 6.12 11.15 14.09
N TYR A 205 5.67 10.49 13.02
CA TYR A 205 4.30 10.59 12.53
C TYR A 205 3.79 9.24 11.99
N PRO A 206 2.48 8.95 12.06
CA PRO A 206 1.92 7.73 11.51
C PRO A 206 1.85 7.82 9.98
N VAL A 207 2.51 6.87 9.30
CA VAL A 207 2.35 6.63 7.86
C VAL A 207 1.07 5.83 7.65
N ALA A 208 0.88 4.69 8.30
CA ALA A 208 -0.38 3.94 8.21
C ALA A 208 -0.57 3.01 9.41
N GLY A 209 -1.83 2.74 9.75
CA GLY A 209 -2.17 1.56 10.54
C GLY A 209 -2.15 0.30 9.67
N LEU A 210 -1.96 -0.87 10.26
CA LEU A 210 -2.06 -2.17 9.61
C LEU A 210 -2.73 -3.14 10.59
N THR A 211 -3.95 -3.55 10.27
CA THR A 211 -4.59 -4.66 11.00
C THR A 211 -3.95 -5.98 10.60
N LEU A 212 -3.82 -6.88 11.56
CA LEU A 212 -3.21 -8.20 11.39
C LEU A 212 -3.99 -9.23 12.20
N GLY A 213 -4.25 -10.39 11.60
CA GLY A 213 -4.92 -11.51 12.27
C GLY A 213 -5.27 -12.65 11.32
N TRP A 214 -5.98 -13.65 11.82
CA TRP A 214 -6.42 -14.80 11.02
C TRP A 214 -7.69 -14.43 10.24
N PRO A 215 -7.72 -14.55 8.90
CA PRO A 215 -8.91 -14.23 8.12
C PRO A 215 -10.03 -15.25 8.39
N VAL A 216 -11.26 -14.79 8.63
CA VAL A 216 -12.44 -15.69 8.62
C VAL A 216 -12.71 -16.22 7.22
N ALA A 217 -12.50 -15.36 6.22
CA ALA A 217 -12.54 -15.69 4.81
C ALA A 217 -11.56 -14.78 4.06
N ARG A 218 -10.95 -15.28 2.99
CA ARG A 218 -10.11 -14.45 2.12
C ARG A 218 -10.97 -13.67 1.14
N GLU A 219 -10.78 -12.35 1.10
CA GLU A 219 -11.44 -11.49 0.11
C GLU A 219 -10.96 -11.83 -1.31
N ARG A 220 -11.76 -11.45 -2.32
CA ARG A 220 -11.31 -11.54 -3.72
C ARG A 220 -10.10 -10.62 -3.94
N VAL A 221 -9.11 -11.11 -4.68
CA VAL A 221 -8.02 -10.27 -5.20
C VAL A 221 -8.65 -9.19 -6.08
N SER A 222 -8.43 -7.93 -5.73
CA SER A 222 -8.95 -6.82 -6.52
C SER A 222 -8.19 -6.72 -7.84
N PRO A 223 -8.86 -6.45 -8.98
CA PRO A 223 -8.18 -6.17 -10.25
C PRO A 223 -7.22 -4.97 -10.14
N ARG A 224 -6.13 -4.94 -10.90
CA ARG A 224 -5.20 -3.81 -11.04
C ARG A 224 -5.27 -3.22 -12.43
N LEU A 225 -4.92 -1.93 -12.55
CA LEU A 225 -4.72 -1.30 -13.85
C LEU A 225 -3.76 -2.18 -14.67
N PRO A 226 -3.99 -2.31 -15.98
CA PRO A 226 -3.11 -3.10 -16.82
C PRO A 226 -1.71 -2.49 -16.87
N PRO A 227 -0.66 -3.30 -17.06
CA PRO A 227 0.72 -2.81 -17.06
C PRO A 227 0.99 -1.70 -18.07
N ARG A 228 0.30 -1.66 -19.21
CA ARG A 228 0.43 -0.58 -20.20
C ARG A 228 0.04 0.83 -19.70
N VAL A 229 -0.56 0.94 -18.51
CA VAL A 229 -0.89 2.22 -17.85
C VAL A 229 0.10 2.56 -16.72
N VAL A 230 0.74 1.57 -16.09
CA VAL A 230 1.53 1.77 -14.86
C VAL A 230 2.99 1.36 -14.96
N VAL A 231 3.36 0.63 -16.01
CA VAL A 231 4.73 0.23 -16.34
C VAL A 231 5.10 0.95 -17.62
N HIS A 232 6.11 1.80 -17.55
CA HIS A 232 6.59 2.57 -18.69
C HIS A 232 8.00 2.12 -19.06
N ARG A 233 8.32 2.06 -20.35
CA ARG A 233 9.66 1.73 -20.83
C ARG A 233 10.38 3.01 -21.22
N GLU A 234 11.55 3.22 -20.61
CA GLU A 234 12.45 4.37 -20.85
C GLU A 234 11.87 5.74 -20.46
N ARG A 235 10.61 6.06 -20.82
CA ARG A 235 9.95 7.35 -20.58
C ARG A 235 8.53 7.15 -20.09
N TYR A 236 8.04 8.11 -19.32
CA TYR A 236 6.64 8.19 -18.92
C TYR A 236 5.75 8.37 -20.16
N ASP A 237 4.65 7.63 -20.20
CA ASP A 237 3.66 7.63 -21.27
C ASP A 237 2.29 7.26 -20.69
N ASP A 238 1.31 8.17 -20.81
CA ASP A 238 -0.06 8.00 -20.34
C ASP A 238 -1.09 7.93 -21.49
N THR A 239 -0.64 7.86 -22.74
CA THR A 239 -1.51 7.88 -23.93
C THR A 239 -2.53 6.74 -23.97
N MET A 240 -2.23 5.62 -23.32
CA MET A 240 -3.13 4.46 -23.25
C MET A 240 -4.25 4.56 -22.22
N LEU A 241 -4.25 5.58 -21.34
CA LEU A 241 -5.18 5.65 -20.22
C LEU A 241 -6.64 5.64 -20.68
N GLU A 242 -7.03 6.54 -21.57
CA GLU A 242 -8.42 6.69 -22.03
C GLU A 242 -8.95 5.41 -22.71
N ALA A 243 -8.12 4.77 -23.53
CA ALA A 243 -8.47 3.54 -24.23
C ALA A 243 -8.67 2.35 -23.27
N VAL A 244 -8.04 2.36 -22.10
CA VAL A 244 -8.08 1.27 -21.11
C VAL A 244 -9.27 1.35 -20.17
N LEU A 245 -9.70 2.57 -19.81
CA LEU A 245 -10.67 2.77 -18.74
C LEU A 245 -11.96 1.97 -18.93
N PRO A 246 -12.59 1.89 -20.12
CA PRO A 246 -13.84 1.16 -20.30
C PRO A 246 -13.77 -0.32 -19.88
N ASP A 247 -12.74 -1.05 -20.33
CA ASP A 247 -12.55 -2.46 -20.02
C ASP A 247 -12.21 -2.66 -18.53
N TYR A 248 -11.37 -1.79 -17.98
CA TYR A 248 -11.00 -1.85 -16.57
C TYR A 248 -12.17 -1.58 -15.64
N ASP A 249 -13.02 -0.62 -16.02
CA ASP A 249 -14.25 -0.27 -15.33
C ASP A 249 -15.26 -1.41 -15.37
N ALA A 250 -15.42 -2.08 -16.51
CA ALA A 250 -16.29 -3.25 -16.66
C ALA A 250 -15.81 -4.47 -15.85
N ALA A 251 -14.49 -4.67 -15.72
CA ALA A 251 -13.91 -5.78 -14.97
C ALA A 251 -14.01 -5.64 -13.45
N ARG A 252 -14.38 -4.46 -12.93
CA ARG A 252 -14.44 -4.20 -11.49
C ARG A 252 -15.84 -4.34 -10.90
N PRO A 253 -15.96 -4.89 -9.67
CA PRO A 253 -17.24 -4.94 -8.99
C PRO A 253 -17.73 -3.51 -8.68
N PRO A 254 -19.06 -3.29 -8.70
CA PRO A 254 -19.62 -1.99 -8.32
C PRO A 254 -19.18 -1.56 -6.92
N ALA A 255 -18.63 -0.36 -6.79
CA ALA A 255 -18.26 0.23 -5.50
C ALA A 255 -19.33 1.23 -5.00
N ARG A 256 -19.36 1.48 -3.69
CA ARG A 256 -20.14 2.59 -3.12
C ARG A 256 -19.54 3.93 -3.59
N PRO A 257 -20.36 4.95 -3.92
CA PRO A 257 -19.86 6.24 -4.35
C PRO A 257 -19.00 6.90 -3.28
N ARG A 258 -17.92 7.55 -3.70
CA ARG A 258 -17.15 8.47 -2.84
C ARG A 258 -17.82 9.85 -2.85
N TYR A 259 -17.87 10.49 -1.69
CA TYR A 259 -18.44 11.84 -1.47
C TYR A 259 -19.80 12.09 -2.15
N PRO A 260 -20.83 11.24 -1.90
CA PRO A 260 -22.15 11.42 -2.51
C PRO A 260 -22.86 12.70 -2.03
N ASP A 261 -22.47 13.23 -0.88
CA ASP A 261 -22.89 14.50 -0.31
C ASP A 261 -22.33 15.72 -1.09
N VAL A 262 -21.18 15.57 -1.74
CA VAL A 262 -20.55 16.64 -2.55
C VAL A 262 -20.92 16.52 -4.02
N HIS A 263 -20.87 15.30 -4.58
CA HIS A 263 -21.05 15.04 -6.02
C HIS A 263 -22.42 14.47 -6.38
N GLY A 264 -23.37 14.48 -5.43
CA GLY A 264 -24.68 13.87 -5.60
C GLY A 264 -24.64 12.33 -5.69
N PRO A 265 -25.78 11.69 -5.99
CA PRO A 265 -25.88 10.24 -6.07
C PRO A 265 -24.93 9.66 -7.12
N LYS A 266 -24.58 8.39 -6.94
CA LYS A 266 -23.79 7.63 -7.90
C LYS A 266 -24.54 7.52 -9.24
N PRO A 267 -23.97 7.94 -10.38
CA PRO A 267 -24.56 7.66 -11.68
C PRO A 267 -24.78 6.15 -11.86
N ALA A 268 -25.86 5.75 -12.53
CA ALA A 268 -26.06 4.36 -12.89
C ALA A 268 -24.85 3.86 -13.70
N GLY A 269 -24.25 2.74 -13.30
CA GLY A 269 -23.03 2.23 -13.94
C GLY A 269 -21.72 2.91 -13.52
N CYS A 270 -21.70 3.80 -12.52
CA CYS A 270 -20.45 4.46 -12.11
C CYS A 270 -19.40 3.43 -11.68
N ALA A 271 -18.29 3.46 -12.40
CA ALA A 271 -17.26 2.46 -12.34
C ALA A 271 -16.09 2.92 -11.44
N TRP A 272 -14.91 2.36 -11.63
CA TRP A 272 -13.75 2.72 -10.81
C TRP A 272 -13.25 4.13 -11.14
N SER A 273 -13.19 4.49 -12.42
CA SER A 273 -12.72 5.80 -12.91
C SER A 273 -13.50 6.98 -12.30
N GLU A 274 -14.83 6.94 -12.36
CA GLU A 274 -15.71 7.96 -11.77
C GLU A 274 -15.56 8.04 -10.23
N ASN A 275 -15.43 6.89 -9.55
CA ASN A 275 -15.18 6.89 -8.11
C ASN A 275 -13.81 7.46 -7.74
N MET A 276 -12.79 7.21 -8.56
CA MET A 276 -11.47 7.82 -8.43
C MET A 276 -11.57 9.34 -8.61
N ALA A 277 -12.25 9.80 -9.67
CA ALA A 277 -12.44 11.23 -9.95
C ALA A 277 -13.15 11.94 -8.78
N ARG A 278 -14.25 11.37 -8.28
CA ARG A 278 -14.96 11.86 -7.09
C ARG A 278 -14.04 11.96 -5.87
N GLN A 279 -13.23 10.94 -5.61
CA GLN A 279 -12.35 10.95 -4.45
C GLN A 279 -11.24 11.99 -4.57
N LEU A 280 -10.62 12.13 -5.74
CA LEU A 280 -9.51 13.07 -5.97
C LEU A 280 -9.99 14.52 -6.13
N SER A 281 -11.27 14.73 -6.40
CA SER A 281 -11.89 16.07 -6.52
C SER A 281 -12.21 16.70 -5.16
N VAL A 282 -12.10 15.95 -4.06
CA VAL A 282 -12.32 16.45 -2.70
C VAL A 282 -10.98 16.47 -1.95
N PRO A 283 -10.49 17.64 -1.52
CA PRO A 283 -9.26 17.73 -0.76
C PRO A 283 -9.35 16.97 0.57
N GLU A 284 -8.47 16.00 0.77
CA GLU A 284 -8.30 15.31 2.04
C GLU A 284 -7.03 15.82 2.74
N ARG A 285 -7.09 16.00 4.07
CA ARG A 285 -5.91 16.23 4.95
C ARG A 285 -5.11 17.51 4.65
N PHE A 286 -5.78 18.59 4.27
CA PHE A 286 -5.15 19.89 3.98
C PHE A 286 -4.20 20.40 5.10
N GLY A 287 -4.50 20.09 6.37
CA GLY A 287 -3.68 20.48 7.52
C GLY A 287 -2.41 19.64 7.77
N PHE A 288 -2.16 18.58 6.99
CA PHE A 288 -1.09 17.62 7.31
C PHE A 288 0.32 18.22 7.23
N ALA A 289 0.60 19.07 6.23
CA ALA A 289 1.90 19.73 6.12
C ALA A 289 2.17 20.69 7.29
N ALA A 290 1.17 21.49 7.68
CA ALA A 290 1.26 22.37 8.85
C ALA A 290 1.50 21.57 10.14
N TRP A 291 0.81 20.44 10.28
CA TRP A 291 1.00 19.52 11.40
C TRP A 291 2.44 18.97 11.48
N LEU A 292 2.97 18.48 10.36
CA LEU A 292 4.34 17.95 10.27
C LEU A 292 5.39 19.01 10.66
N ARG A 293 5.24 20.25 10.18
CA ARG A 293 6.10 21.38 10.58
C ARG A 293 6.05 21.63 12.09
N GLY A 294 4.86 21.61 12.68
CA GLY A 294 4.67 21.68 14.13
C GLY A 294 5.35 20.54 14.90
N ARG A 295 5.57 19.39 14.24
CA ARG A 295 6.28 18.21 14.78
C ARG A 295 7.78 18.17 14.45
N GLY A 296 8.31 19.22 13.84
CA GLY A 296 9.74 19.42 13.62
C GLY A 296 10.27 19.00 12.25
N PHE A 297 9.41 18.52 11.34
CA PHE A 297 9.82 18.26 9.95
C PHE A 297 9.95 19.58 9.20
N ASP A 298 11.10 19.79 8.56
CA ASP A 298 11.20 20.83 7.55
C ASP A 298 10.68 20.30 6.22
N LEU A 299 9.81 21.08 5.57
CA LEU A 299 9.15 20.70 4.31
C LEU A 299 9.46 21.70 3.19
N VAL A 300 10.48 22.54 3.40
CA VAL A 300 11.07 23.40 2.37
C VAL A 300 12.12 22.60 1.59
#